data_AF-A0A924IU38-F1
#
_entry.id   AF-A0A924IU38-F1
#
_cell.length_a   1.000
_cell.length_b   1.000
_cell.length_c   1.000
_cell.angle_alpha   90.00
_cell.angle_beta   90.00
_cell.angle_gamma   90.00
#
_symmetry.space_group_name_H-M   'P 1'
#
loop_
_entity.id
_entity.type
_entity.pdbx_description
1 polymer ?
#
loop_
_entity_poly.entity_id
_entity_poly.type
_entity_poly.pdbx_seq_one_letter_code
_entity_poly.pdbx_strand_id
1 'polypeptide(L)'
;MDITAHRLHNLLITNMPFDSPGGVVRHLGAVQSQEYASAKWAIGLRLPATSNAAIEDVFNKAACFVLMCCAPPGTSCIRLT
;
A
#
# COMPACT_ATOMS: atom_id res chain seq x y z
N MET A 1 -9.46 26.48 -8.82
CA MET A 1 -8.71 25.21 -8.67
C MET A 1 -9.28 24.49 -7.46
N ASP A 2 -9.90 23.33 -7.65
CA ASP A 2 -10.49 22.56 -6.56
C ASP A 2 -9.43 21.61 -5.97
N ILE A 3 -8.93 21.96 -4.78
CA ILE A 3 -7.85 21.22 -4.12
C ILE A 3 -8.35 19.85 -3.66
N THR A 4 -9.61 19.75 -3.22
CA THR A 4 -10.23 18.53 -2.71
C THR A 4 -10.28 17.44 -3.78
N ALA A 5 -10.77 17.77 -4.98
CA ALA A 5 -10.80 16.86 -6.12
C ALA A 5 -9.40 16.42 -6.53
N HIS A 6 -8.41 17.33 -6.53
CA HIS A 6 -7.02 16.97 -6.79
C HIS A 6 -6.46 16.00 -5.76
N ARG A 7 -6.78 16.19 -4.47
CA ARG A 7 -6.34 15.25 -3.42
C ARG A 7 -7.01 13.90 -3.58
N LEU A 8 -8.30 13.85 -3.85
CA LEU A 8 -9.02 12.59 -4.07
C LEU A 8 -8.47 11.81 -5.28
N HIS A 9 -8.11 12.53 -6.35
CA HIS A 9 -7.49 11.96 -7.53
C HIS A 9 -6.10 11.39 -7.23
N ASN A 10 -5.23 12.16 -6.57
CA ASN A 10 -3.87 11.72 -6.21
C ASN A 10 -3.84 10.64 -5.11
N LEU A 11 -4.92 10.53 -4.33
CA LEU A 11 -5.09 9.45 -3.35
C LEU A 11 -5.69 8.18 -3.96
N LEU A 12 -5.92 8.16 -5.27
CA LEU A 12 -6.47 7.03 -6.03
C LEU A 12 -7.86 6.60 -5.55
N ILE A 13 -8.65 7.56 -5.06
CA ILE A 13 -10.02 7.32 -4.55
C ILE A 13 -11.04 7.49 -5.69
N THR A 14 -10.81 8.47 -6.57
CA THR A 14 -11.69 8.73 -7.72
C THR A 14 -11.20 8.09 -9.01
N ASN A 15 -9.99 7.54 -9.00
CA ASN A 15 -9.38 6.87 -10.13
C ASN A 15 -8.47 5.74 -9.63
N MET A 16 -8.58 4.56 -10.23
CA MET A 16 -7.83 3.37 -9.85
C MET A 16 -6.99 2.88 -11.04
N PRO A 17 -5.93 3.63 -11.43
CA PRO A 17 -5.15 3.35 -12.63
C PRO A 17 -4.16 2.18 -12.48
N PHE A 18 -4.08 1.56 -11.30
CA PHE A 18 -3.15 0.49 -11.00
C PHE A 18 -3.89 -0.80 -10.68
N ASP A 19 -3.43 -1.91 -11.26
CA ASP A 19 -3.93 -3.26 -10.99
C ASP A 19 -3.04 -4.04 -9.99
N SER A 20 -2.01 -3.38 -9.44
CA SER A 20 -1.07 -4.01 -8.51
C SER A 20 -0.87 -3.21 -7.22
N PRO A 21 -0.80 -3.90 -6.05
CA PRO A 21 -0.55 -3.25 -4.75
C PRO A 21 0.76 -2.45 -4.74
N GLY A 22 1.81 -2.97 -5.42
CA GLY A 22 3.09 -2.29 -5.53
C GLY A 22 3.01 -0.96 -6.28
N GLY A 23 2.17 -0.88 -7.33
CA GLY A 23 1.91 0.36 -8.06
C GLY A 23 1.28 1.44 -7.18
N VAL A 24 0.33 1.05 -6.32
CA VAL A 24 -0.33 1.95 -5.36
C VAL A 24 0.69 2.49 -4.34
N VAL A 25 1.51 1.63 -3.75
CA VAL A 25 2.52 2.05 -2.76
C VAL A 25 3.58 2.96 -3.40
N ARG A 26 4.04 2.63 -4.61
CA ARG A 26 4.96 3.47 -5.39
C ARG A 26 4.38 4.86 -5.64
N HIS A 27 3.10 4.96 -5.96
CA HIS A 27 2.41 6.23 -6.22
C HIS A 27 2.26 7.07 -4.94
N LEU A 28 1.89 6.44 -3.83
CA LEU A 28 1.76 7.09 -2.53
C LEU A 28 3.12 7.45 -1.89
N GLY A 29 4.21 6.89 -2.42
CA GLY A 29 5.56 7.07 -1.90
C GLY A 29 5.82 6.20 -0.67
N ALA A 30 4.96 6.27 0.35
CA ALA A 30 5.01 5.41 1.52
C ALA A 30 3.60 5.19 2.09
N VAL A 31 3.37 4.02 2.68
CA VAL A 31 2.14 3.70 3.42
C VAL A 31 2.53 3.27 4.83
N GLN A 32 1.94 3.89 5.85
CA GLN A 32 2.17 3.49 7.23
C GLN A 32 1.59 2.09 7.45
N SER A 33 2.43 1.14 7.84
CA SER A 33 2.01 -0.24 8.14
C SER A 33 2.21 -0.61 9.62
N GLN A 34 2.06 0.36 10.53
CA GLN A 34 2.12 0.12 11.97
C GLN A 34 0.98 -0.79 12.45
N GLU A 35 -0.16 -0.75 11.75
CA GLU A 35 -1.26 -1.69 11.91
C GLU A 35 -1.51 -2.34 10.53
N TYR A 36 -1.30 -3.65 10.47
CA TYR A 36 -1.22 -4.40 9.21
C TYR A 36 -2.59 -4.53 8.53
N ALA A 37 -3.67 -4.69 9.30
CA ALA A 37 -4.99 -4.87 8.74
C ALA A 37 -5.50 -3.60 8.03
N SER A 38 -5.30 -2.44 8.65
CA SER A 38 -5.66 -1.14 8.09
C SER A 38 -4.82 -0.78 6.86
N ALA A 39 -3.52 -1.10 6.85
CA ALA A 39 -2.68 -0.93 5.67
C ALA A 39 -3.16 -1.79 4.49
N LYS A 40 -3.50 -3.06 4.73
CA LYS A 40 -4.08 -3.94 3.70
C LYS A 40 -5.41 -3.40 3.16
N TRP A 41 -6.30 -2.95 4.05
CA TRP A 41 -7.59 -2.39 3.65
C TRP A 41 -7.42 -1.10 2.82
N ALA A 42 -6.51 -0.21 3.23
CA ALA A 42 -6.19 1.01 2.51
C ALA A 42 -5.70 0.71 1.09
N ILE A 43 -4.81 -0.27 0.91
CA ILE A 43 -4.32 -0.64 -0.41
C ILE A 43 -5.44 -1.28 -1.24
N GLY A 44 -6.20 -2.21 -0.66
CA GLY A 44 -7.32 -2.88 -1.32
C GLY A 44 -8.42 -1.94 -1.81
N LEU A 45 -8.72 -0.87 -1.07
CA LEU A 45 -9.70 0.15 -1.46
C LEU A 45 -9.32 0.90 -2.76
N ARG A 46 -8.02 0.96 -3.07
CA ARG A 46 -7.45 1.74 -4.19
C ARG A 46 -7.16 0.89 -5.42
N LEU A 47 -7.53 -0.39 -5.39
CA LEU A 47 -7.33 -1.34 -6.47
C LEU A 47 -8.68 -1.83 -7.01
N PRO A 48 -8.81 -2.04 -8.33
CA PRO A 48 -9.97 -2.71 -8.88
C PRO A 48 -9.94 -4.19 -8.43
N ALA A 49 -10.93 -4.59 -7.63
CA ALA A 49 -11.23 -5.99 -7.27
C ALA A 49 -10.00 -6.88 -6.94
N THR A 50 -9.20 -6.49 -5.94
CA THR A 50 -8.00 -7.25 -5.55
C THR A 50 -8.27 -8.24 -4.41
N SER A 51 -7.66 -9.43 -4.50
CA SER A 51 -7.70 -10.45 -3.44
C SER A 51 -6.70 -10.14 -2.33
N ASN A 52 -7.08 -10.43 -1.08
CA ASN A 52 -6.21 -10.25 0.09
C ASN A 52 -4.85 -10.93 -0.10
N ALA A 53 -4.83 -12.14 -0.69
CA ALA A 53 -3.60 -12.90 -0.95
C ALA A 53 -2.60 -12.17 -1.86
N ALA A 54 -3.09 -11.42 -2.85
CA ALA A 54 -2.22 -10.66 -3.75
C ALA A 54 -1.57 -9.45 -3.04
N ILE A 55 -2.27 -8.88 -2.07
CA ILE A 55 -1.73 -7.81 -1.22
C ILE A 55 -0.63 -8.39 -0.31
N GLU A 56 -0.88 -9.54 0.32
CA GLU A 56 0.10 -10.20 1.21
C GLU A 56 1.38 -10.63 0.49
N ASP A 57 1.27 -11.11 -0.76
CA ASP A 57 2.42 -11.46 -1.59
C ASP A 57 3.35 -10.25 -1.83
N VAL A 58 2.79 -9.06 -2.06
CA VAL A 58 3.58 -7.81 -2.23
C VAL A 58 4.23 -7.38 -0.92
N PHE A 59 3.58 -7.57 0.21
CA PHE A 59 4.17 -7.33 1.53
C PHE A 59 5.35 -8.29 1.79
N ASN A 60 5.19 -9.58 1.48
CA ASN A 60 6.24 -10.59 1.67
C ASN A 60 7.44 -10.39 0.73
N LYS A 61 7.21 -9.91 -0.50
CA LYS A 61 8.27 -9.67 -1.50
C LYS A 61 9.06 -8.37 -1.30
N ALA A 62 8.87 -7.68 -0.17
CA ALA A 62 9.55 -6.44 0.18
C ALA A 62 9.32 -5.25 -0.78
N ALA A 63 8.41 -5.36 -1.75
CA ALA A 63 8.07 -4.26 -2.67
C ALA A 63 7.38 -3.07 -1.97
N CYS A 64 6.92 -3.26 -0.73
CA CYS A 64 6.36 -2.24 0.15
C CYS A 64 7.38 -1.71 1.20
N PHE A 65 8.69 -1.76 0.96
CA PHE A 65 9.68 -1.15 1.87
C PHE A 65 9.95 0.30 1.50
N VAL A 66 9.21 1.26 2.06
CA VAL A 66 9.61 2.68 1.98
C VAL A 66 9.77 3.36 3.34
N LEU A 67 9.03 3.03 4.39
CA LEU A 67 9.37 3.52 5.74
C LEU A 67 8.63 2.74 6.83
N MET A 68 9.38 2.04 7.69
CA MET A 68 8.94 1.38 8.94
C MET A 68 7.84 0.31 8.80
N CYS A 69 8.25 -0.95 8.67
CA CYS A 69 7.36 -2.11 8.65
C CYS A 69 7.14 -2.68 10.07
N CYS A 70 5.88 -2.82 10.51
CA CYS A 70 5.52 -3.80 11.54
C CYS A 70 5.44 -5.16 10.84
N ALA A 71 6.46 -6.00 11.00
CA ALA A 71 6.50 -7.31 10.37
C ALA A 71 5.44 -8.24 11.02
N PRO A 72 4.75 -9.11 10.27
CA PRO A 72 3.91 -10.14 10.87
C PRO A 72 4.75 -11.06 11.77
N PRO A 73 4.15 -11.69 12.80
CA PRO A 73 4.87 -12.59 13.70
C PRO A 73 5.50 -13.73 12.89
N GLY A 74 6.83 -13.76 12.83
CA GLY A 74 7.61 -14.77 12.08
C GLY A 74 8.47 -14.22 10.94
N THR A 75 8.36 -12.95 10.57
CA THR A 75 9.23 -12.31 9.55
C THR A 75 10.25 -11.39 10.21
N SER A 76 11.53 -11.73 10.06
CA SER A 76 12.63 -10.89 10.54
C SER A 76 12.69 -9.59 9.73
N CYS A 77 12.49 -8.46 10.39
CA CYS A 77 12.67 -7.14 9.81
C CYS A 77 14.17 -6.92 9.60
N ILE A 78 14.65 -7.23 8.39
CA ILE A 78 16.04 -6.98 8.02
C ILE A 78 16.23 -5.46 7.94
N ARG A 79 16.94 -4.91 8.93
CA ARG A 79 17.35 -3.52 8.94
C ARG A 79 18.44 -3.36 7.88
N LEU A 80 18.10 -2.82 6.72
CA LEU A 80 19.11 -2.33 5.78
C LEU A 80 19.85 -1.19 6.49
N THR A 81 21.05 -1.51 6.99
CA THR A 81 22.09 -0.56 7.37
C THR A 81 22.54 0.24 6.17
#